data_AF-A0A2I1GVX4-F1
#
_entry.id   AF-A0A2I1GVX4-F1
#
_cell.length_a   1.000
_cell.length_b   1.000
_cell.length_c   1.000
_cell.angle_alpha   90.00
_cell.angle_beta   90.00
_cell.angle_gamma   90.00
#
_symmetry.space_group_name_H-M   'P 1'
#
loop_
_entity.id
_entity.type
_entity.pdbx_description
1 polymer ?
#
loop_
_entity_poly.entity_id
_entity_poly.type
_entity_poly.pdbx_seq_one_letter_code
_entity_poly.pdbx_strand_id
1 'polypeptide(L)'
;MSGGPGKLMGIRGLLVLIRVAVQGKYTCTQNQKKKNAPKIDWRAMKDNEDEMNNVIQYLDSIVTTINPDMHAPIPERHPCQKRVEEINDDLQDYVKLINKLQRYTKCSPSYCLRSKHRQQVCRFGYPKERNDHLFIREDNHGQPELVTSRNDPYLNLHNRLQL
;
A
#
# COMPACT_ATOMS: atom_id res chain seq x y z
N MET A 1 -19.46 3.54 -32.18
CA MET A 1 -19.48 2.51 -31.12
C MET A 1 -18.07 1.96 -30.94
N SER A 2 -17.42 2.25 -29.82
CA SER A 2 -16.41 1.38 -29.18
C SER A 2 -15.91 2.09 -27.91
N GLY A 3 -16.36 1.59 -26.76
CA GLY A 3 -16.13 2.17 -25.44
C GLY A 3 -14.70 1.99 -24.96
N GLY A 4 -14.08 3.09 -24.50
CA GLY A 4 -12.81 3.06 -23.79
C GLY A 4 -13.02 2.74 -22.30
N PRO A 5 -12.10 2.01 -21.65
CA PRO A 5 -12.14 1.86 -20.21
C PRO A 5 -11.50 3.09 -19.56
N GLY A 6 -12.36 4.07 -19.25
CA GLY A 6 -12.03 5.18 -18.39
C GLY A 6 -12.03 4.82 -16.89
N LYS A 7 -11.65 5.84 -16.10
CA LYS A 7 -11.91 6.09 -14.67
C LYS A 7 -10.77 5.81 -13.68
N LEU A 8 -10.06 6.91 -13.40
CA LEU A 8 -10.04 7.61 -12.09
C LEU A 8 -9.51 6.81 -10.89
N MET A 9 -8.29 7.18 -10.45
CA MET A 9 -7.85 7.08 -9.05
C MET A 9 -8.63 8.12 -8.24
N GLY A 10 -9.84 7.73 -7.84
CA GLY A 10 -10.71 8.44 -6.92
C GLY A 10 -11.73 7.40 -6.47
N ILE A 11 -11.87 7.18 -5.17
CA ILE A 11 -12.76 6.19 -4.53
C ILE A 11 -12.34 4.73 -4.76
N ARG A 12 -11.94 4.34 -5.97
CA ARG A 12 -11.42 2.99 -6.26
C ARG A 12 -10.09 2.69 -5.57
N GLY A 13 -9.26 3.70 -5.30
CA GLY A 13 -7.96 3.50 -4.64
C GLY A 13 -8.11 3.02 -3.19
N LEU A 14 -8.95 3.71 -2.40
CA LEU A 14 -9.21 3.33 -1.02
C LEU A 14 -10.08 2.07 -0.92
N LEU A 15 -11.07 1.89 -1.81
CA LEU A 15 -11.86 0.66 -1.83
C LEU A 15 -11.06 -0.55 -2.35
N VAL A 16 -10.04 -0.35 -3.19
CA VAL A 16 -9.09 -1.39 -3.60
C VAL A 16 -8.06 -1.64 -2.50
N LEU A 17 -7.60 -0.63 -1.74
CA LEU A 17 -6.69 -0.83 -0.62
C LEU A 17 -7.38 -1.44 0.60
N ILE A 18 -8.62 -1.06 0.90
CA ILE A 18 -9.48 -1.75 1.88
C ILE A 18 -9.89 -3.11 1.31
N ARG A 19 -10.17 -3.28 0.01
CA ARG A 19 -10.31 -4.64 -0.54
C ARG A 19 -9.02 -5.44 -0.49
N VAL A 20 -7.84 -4.86 -0.64
CA VAL A 20 -6.56 -5.59 -0.54
C VAL A 20 -6.24 -5.91 0.92
N ALA A 21 -6.56 -5.00 1.86
CA ALA A 21 -6.37 -5.20 3.30
C ALA A 21 -7.46 -6.06 3.98
N VAL A 22 -8.68 -6.11 3.41
CA VAL A 22 -9.86 -6.79 3.99
C VAL A 22 -10.35 -7.97 3.13
N GLN A 23 -9.97 -8.07 1.86
CA GLN A 23 -10.34 -9.16 0.94
C GLN A 23 -9.18 -9.51 -0.01
N GLY A 24 -8.22 -10.28 0.51
CA GLY A 24 -7.13 -10.86 -0.27
C GLY A 24 -7.59 -11.36 -1.64
N LYS A 25 -7.10 -10.70 -2.69
CA LYS A 25 -7.34 -11.11 -4.09
C LYS A 25 -6.03 -11.33 -4.81
N TYR A 26 -5.03 -11.92 -4.17
CA TYR A 26 -4.01 -12.70 -4.87
C TYR A 26 -3.59 -13.87 -3.97
N THR A 27 -3.75 -15.09 -4.51
CA THR A 27 -3.30 -16.39 -4.00
C THR A 27 -4.08 -17.07 -2.86
N CYS A 28 -4.16 -18.39 -3.04
CA CYS A 28 -5.04 -19.36 -2.39
C CYS A 28 -4.50 -19.77 -1.01
N THR A 29 -4.96 -19.12 0.05
CA THR A 29 -4.92 -19.66 1.42
C THR A 29 -5.92 -18.88 2.31
N GLN A 30 -6.99 -19.57 2.70
CA GLN A 30 -7.87 -19.27 3.86
C GLN A 30 -8.22 -17.79 4.11
N ASN A 31 -9.34 -17.33 3.56
CA ASN A 31 -10.04 -16.10 3.97
C ASN A 31 -10.57 -16.23 5.41
N GLN A 32 -9.71 -16.06 6.41
CA GLN A 32 -10.18 -15.76 7.76
C GLN A 32 -10.61 -14.29 7.78
N LYS A 33 -11.92 -14.02 7.79
CA LYS A 33 -12.43 -12.69 8.18
C LYS A 33 -11.75 -12.34 9.50
N LYS A 34 -10.92 -11.30 9.53
CA LYS A 34 -10.27 -10.86 10.77
C LYS A 34 -11.36 -10.58 11.81
N LYS A 35 -11.29 -11.26 12.95
CA LYS A 35 -12.18 -11.01 14.09
C LYS A 35 -12.01 -9.53 14.47
N ASN A 36 -13.12 -8.83 14.72
CA ASN A 36 -13.16 -7.44 15.19
C ASN A 36 -12.77 -6.34 14.17
N ALA A 37 -12.91 -6.57 12.87
CA ALA A 37 -12.75 -5.48 11.89
C ALA A 37 -13.82 -4.38 12.13
N PRO A 38 -13.44 -3.11 12.33
CA PRO A 38 -14.40 -2.03 12.53
C PRO A 38 -15.21 -1.77 11.27
N LYS A 39 -16.46 -1.32 11.45
CA LYS A 39 -17.29 -0.87 10.33
C LYS A 39 -16.77 0.47 9.85
N ILE A 40 -16.34 0.55 8.59
CA ILE A 40 -15.84 1.79 8.00
C ILE A 40 -17.02 2.52 7.35
N ASP A 41 -17.48 3.60 7.98
CA ASP A 41 -18.47 4.53 7.44
C ASP A 41 -17.94 5.96 7.54
N TRP A 42 -17.37 6.47 6.45
CA TRP A 42 -16.72 7.79 6.41
C TRP A 42 -17.63 8.92 6.91
N ARG A 43 -18.93 8.86 6.60
CA ARG A 43 -19.86 9.95 6.96
C ARG A 43 -20.08 10.04 8.47
N ALA A 44 -20.04 8.91 9.16
CA ALA A 44 -20.16 8.84 10.61
C ALA A 44 -18.81 9.09 11.30
N MET A 45 -17.73 8.54 10.73
CA MET A 45 -16.39 8.60 11.32
C MET A 45 -15.76 9.98 11.28
N LYS A 46 -15.97 10.77 10.21
CA LYS A 46 -15.23 12.04 10.01
C LYS A 46 -15.46 13.06 11.12
N ASP A 47 -16.62 12.98 11.78
CA ASP A 47 -17.03 13.87 12.87
C ASP A 47 -16.96 13.16 14.24
N ASN A 48 -16.43 11.93 14.29
CA ASN A 48 -16.31 11.10 15.49
C ASN A 48 -14.86 10.63 15.67
N GLU A 49 -14.14 11.33 16.55
CA GLU A 49 -12.71 11.09 16.79
C GLU A 49 -12.41 9.68 17.33
N ASP A 50 -13.26 9.14 18.21
CA ASP A 50 -13.06 7.80 18.78
C ASP A 50 -13.23 6.71 17.72
N GLU A 51 -14.26 6.80 16.88
CA GLU A 51 -14.45 5.88 15.75
C GLU A 51 -13.30 5.99 14.74
N MET A 52 -12.84 7.21 14.47
CA MET A 52 -11.69 7.45 13.59
C MET A 52 -10.42 6.79 14.16
N ASN A 53 -10.13 7.02 15.43
CA ASN A 53 -8.95 6.46 16.11
C ASN A 53 -9.00 4.93 16.16
N ASN A 54 -10.17 4.34 16.42
CA ASN A 54 -10.34 2.88 16.38
C ASN A 54 -10.03 2.30 14.98
N VAL A 55 -10.46 2.97 13.90
CA VAL A 55 -10.15 2.54 12.53
C VAL A 55 -8.69 2.75 12.19
N ILE A 56 -8.09 3.87 12.59
CA ILE A 56 -6.66 4.17 12.41
C ILE A 56 -5.80 3.11 13.09
N GLN A 57 -6.06 2.80 14.36
CA GLN A 57 -5.33 1.77 15.11
C GLN A 57 -5.47 0.39 14.47
N TYR A 58 -6.67 0.04 14.02
CA TYR A 58 -6.89 -1.20 13.28
C TYR A 58 -6.07 -1.23 11.99
N LEU A 59 -6.09 -0.17 11.18
CA LEU A 59 -5.35 -0.13 9.92
C LEU A 59 -3.84 -0.17 10.13
N ASP A 60 -3.32 0.58 11.10
CA ASP A 60 -1.89 0.62 11.45
C ASP A 60 -1.37 -0.76 11.89
N SER A 61 -2.22 -1.57 12.54
CA SER A 61 -1.88 -2.96 12.89
C SER A 61 -1.75 -3.91 11.69
N ILE A 62 -2.22 -3.52 10.50
CA ILE A 62 -2.34 -4.41 9.33
C ILE A 62 -1.41 -3.95 8.21
N VAL A 63 -1.47 -2.69 7.87
CA VAL A 63 -0.78 -2.15 6.70
C VAL A 63 0.42 -1.33 7.13
N THR A 64 1.50 -1.39 6.35
CA THR A 64 2.71 -0.63 6.64
C THR A 64 3.37 -0.11 5.38
N THR A 65 4.00 1.06 5.53
CA THR A 65 4.95 1.63 4.57
C THR A 65 6.29 1.94 5.23
N ILE A 66 6.58 1.23 6.32
CA ILE A 66 7.87 1.29 7.01
C ILE A 66 8.78 0.21 6.46
N ASN A 67 9.92 0.62 5.93
CA ASN A 67 11.00 -0.27 5.54
C ASN A 67 11.96 -0.44 6.73
N PRO A 68 12.13 -1.65 7.32
CA PRO A 68 13.06 -1.85 8.43
C PRO A 68 14.52 -1.53 8.05
N ASP A 69 14.87 -1.72 6.77
CA ASP A 69 16.16 -1.34 6.23
C ASP A 69 16.03 -0.87 4.76
N MET A 70 15.82 0.44 4.60
CA MET A 70 15.72 1.06 3.27
C MET A 70 17.04 1.20 2.52
N HIS A 71 18.16 1.01 3.21
CA HIS A 71 19.50 1.12 2.62
C HIS A 71 20.06 -0.25 2.23
N ALA A 72 19.43 -1.34 2.69
CA ALA A 72 19.72 -2.67 2.23
C ALA A 72 19.66 -2.76 0.69
N PRO A 73 20.61 -3.50 0.07
CA PRO A 73 20.62 -3.70 -1.36
C PRO A 73 19.39 -4.51 -1.80
N ILE A 74 18.89 -4.20 -2.99
CA ILE A 74 17.83 -5.00 -3.60
C ILE A 74 18.44 -6.35 -4.02
N PRO A 75 17.88 -7.48 -3.57
CA PRO A 75 18.39 -8.80 -3.96
C PRO A 75 18.42 -8.97 -5.47
N GLU A 76 19.49 -9.56 -6.00
CA GLU A 76 19.56 -9.89 -7.44
C GLU A 76 18.54 -10.99 -7.78
N ARG A 77 18.58 -12.08 -7.02
CA ARG A 77 17.69 -13.24 -7.15
C ARG A 77 16.30 -12.94 -6.60
N HIS A 78 15.25 -13.37 -7.31
CA HIS A 78 13.88 -13.23 -6.83
C HIS A 78 13.63 -14.18 -5.64
N PRO A 79 12.90 -13.77 -4.57
CA PRO A 79 12.61 -14.62 -3.42
C PRO A 79 12.02 -15.99 -3.79
N CYS A 80 11.11 -16.05 -4.76
CA CYS A 80 10.54 -17.31 -5.28
C CYS A 80 11.52 -18.24 -6.01
N GLN A 81 12.76 -17.81 -6.26
CA GLN A 81 13.82 -18.68 -6.80
C GLN A 81 14.68 -19.29 -5.68
N LYS A 82 14.46 -18.88 -4.42
CA LYS A 82 15.09 -19.53 -3.27
C LYS A 82 14.49 -20.92 -3.08
N ARG A 83 15.34 -21.86 -2.67
CA ARG A 83 14.88 -23.14 -2.14
C ARG A 83 14.40 -22.97 -0.70
N VAL A 84 13.61 -23.92 -0.21
CA VAL A 84 13.04 -23.88 1.14
C VAL A 84 14.15 -23.83 2.19
N GLU A 85 15.27 -24.50 1.95
CA GLU A 85 16.43 -24.54 2.85
C GLU A 85 17.20 -23.21 2.91
N GLU A 86 16.96 -22.28 1.98
CA GLU A 86 17.58 -20.96 1.94
C GLU A 86 16.70 -19.85 2.57
N ILE A 87 15.53 -20.23 3.11
CA ILE A 87 14.58 -19.33 3.76
C ILE A 87 14.72 -19.50 5.27
N ASN A 88 15.12 -18.42 5.94
CA ASN A 88 15.29 -18.38 7.39
C ASN A 88 14.05 -17.86 8.11
N ASP A 89 13.10 -17.27 7.37
CA ASP A 89 11.88 -16.63 7.90
C ASP A 89 12.18 -15.57 8.99
N ASP A 90 13.26 -14.83 8.80
CA ASP A 90 13.74 -13.79 9.69
C ASP A 90 13.49 -12.37 9.14
N LEU A 91 13.89 -11.36 9.92
CA LEU A 91 13.77 -9.95 9.50
C LEU A 91 14.55 -9.66 8.20
N GLN A 92 15.67 -10.33 7.95
CA GLN A 92 16.47 -10.09 6.76
C GLN A 92 15.79 -10.64 5.50
N ASP A 93 15.16 -11.80 5.58
CA ASP A 93 14.36 -12.33 4.49
C ASP A 93 13.12 -11.46 4.21
N TYR A 94 12.48 -10.92 5.26
CA TYR A 94 11.43 -9.93 5.09
C TYR A 94 11.92 -8.65 4.40
N VAL A 95 13.04 -8.07 4.83
CA VAL A 95 13.65 -6.88 4.20
C VAL A 95 13.95 -7.14 2.72
N LYS A 96 14.57 -8.28 2.40
CA LYS A 96 14.86 -8.70 1.02
C LYS A 96 13.57 -8.83 0.19
N LEU A 97 12.53 -9.43 0.76
CA LEU A 97 11.23 -9.60 0.13
C LEU A 97 10.58 -8.26 -0.20
N ILE A 98 10.44 -7.36 0.76
CA ILE A 98 9.80 -6.06 0.54
C ILE A 98 10.64 -5.16 -0.39
N ASN A 99 11.98 -5.18 -0.27
CA ASN A 99 12.85 -4.40 -1.15
C ASN A 99 12.82 -4.88 -2.60
N LYS A 100 12.55 -6.18 -2.83
CA LYS A 100 12.42 -6.73 -4.18
C LYS A 100 11.01 -6.56 -4.75
N LEU A 101 9.97 -6.79 -3.95
CA LEU A 101 8.59 -6.91 -4.44
C LEU A 101 7.75 -5.66 -4.21
N GLN A 102 7.95 -4.97 -3.08
CA GLN A 102 7.12 -3.84 -2.68
C GLN A 102 7.78 -2.50 -2.95
N ARG A 103 9.10 -2.42 -3.16
CA ARG A 103 9.78 -1.14 -3.41
C ARG A 103 9.73 -0.76 -4.89
N TYR A 104 9.25 0.45 -5.16
CA TYR A 104 9.25 1.03 -6.49
C TYR A 104 10.67 1.48 -6.88
N THR A 105 11.26 0.85 -7.88
CA THR A 105 12.66 1.10 -8.25
C THR A 105 12.82 2.12 -9.36
N LYS A 106 12.11 1.95 -10.48
CA LYS A 106 12.24 2.81 -11.66
C LYS A 106 10.91 2.99 -12.37
N CYS A 107 10.67 4.22 -12.85
CA CYS A 107 9.56 4.48 -13.76
C CYS A 107 9.83 3.87 -15.12
N SER A 108 8.94 2.98 -15.57
CA SER A 108 8.87 2.62 -16.98
C SER A 108 8.29 3.79 -17.79
N PRO A 109 8.96 4.25 -18.87
CA PRO A 109 8.44 5.34 -19.71
C PRO A 109 7.07 5.04 -20.32
N SER A 110 6.78 3.79 -20.66
CA SER A 110 5.54 3.40 -21.35
C SER A 110 4.34 3.22 -20.42
N TYR A 111 4.56 3.03 -19.11
CA TYR A 111 3.49 2.69 -18.17
C TYR A 111 3.41 3.67 -17.00
N CYS A 112 4.56 4.02 -16.43
CA CYS A 112 4.65 4.82 -15.23
C CYS A 112 4.70 6.32 -15.52
N LEU A 113 5.35 6.76 -16.59
CA LEU A 113 5.47 8.20 -16.87
C LEU A 113 4.20 8.72 -17.56
N ARG A 114 3.71 9.87 -17.12
CA ARG A 114 2.64 10.62 -17.77
C ARG A 114 3.01 12.10 -17.90
N SER A 115 2.63 12.71 -19.01
CA SER A 115 2.77 14.15 -19.21
C SER A 115 1.72 14.91 -18.40
N LYS A 116 2.15 15.84 -17.54
CA LYS A 116 1.29 16.79 -16.82
C LYS A 116 1.96 18.17 -16.87
N HIS A 117 1.26 19.19 -17.36
CA HIS A 117 1.78 20.56 -17.49
C HIS A 117 3.21 20.64 -18.10
N ARG A 118 3.45 19.93 -19.21
CA ARG A 118 4.76 19.83 -19.89
C ARG A 118 5.89 19.16 -19.08
N GLN A 119 5.58 18.53 -17.94
CA GLN A 119 6.52 17.73 -17.15
C GLN A 119 6.16 16.24 -17.18
N GLN A 120 7.16 15.37 -17.16
CA GLN A 120 6.95 13.94 -16.95
C GLN A 120 6.84 13.66 -15.45
N VAL A 121 5.68 13.16 -15.02
CA VAL A 121 5.44 12.78 -13.63
C VAL A 121 5.11 11.30 -13.53
N CYS A 122 5.47 10.68 -12.41
CA CYS A 122 5.04 9.32 -12.15
C CYS A 122 3.51 9.27 -12.01
N ARG A 123 2.87 8.40 -12.77
CA ARG A 123 1.44 8.09 -12.75
C ARG A 123 0.97 7.71 -11.35
N PHE A 124 1.81 7.01 -10.60
CA PHE A 124 1.53 6.56 -9.23
C PHE A 124 1.92 7.60 -8.17
N GLY A 125 2.53 8.72 -8.56
CA GLY A 125 2.94 9.78 -7.65
C GLY A 125 4.14 9.41 -6.78
N TYR A 126 5.12 8.70 -7.34
CA TYR A 126 6.45 8.53 -6.72
C TYR A 126 7.38 9.69 -7.06
N PRO A 127 8.29 10.07 -6.15
CA PRO A 127 8.39 9.63 -4.76
C PRO A 127 7.20 10.11 -3.90
N LYS A 128 6.78 9.31 -2.91
CA LYS A 128 5.75 9.69 -1.95
C LYS A 128 6.34 10.56 -0.83
N GLU A 129 5.54 11.46 -0.30
CA GLU A 129 5.92 12.29 0.84
C GLU A 129 6.15 11.42 2.08
N ARG A 130 7.20 11.73 2.86
CA ARG A 130 7.46 11.05 4.14
C ARG A 130 6.50 11.55 5.20
N ASN A 131 6.20 10.68 6.16
CA ASN A 131 5.25 11.00 7.21
C ASN A 131 5.53 10.13 8.44
N ASP A 132 5.32 10.67 9.62
CA ASP A 132 5.67 9.98 10.87
C ASP A 132 4.47 9.25 11.48
N HIS A 133 3.23 9.66 11.18
CA HIS A 133 2.00 9.13 11.78
C HIS A 133 0.95 8.72 10.74
N LEU A 134 0.20 7.67 11.01
CA LEU A 134 -0.90 7.24 10.15
C LEU A 134 -2.17 8.05 10.45
N PHE A 135 -2.83 8.56 9.42
CA PHE A 135 -4.10 9.30 9.54
C PHE A 135 -4.97 9.15 8.29
N ILE A 136 -6.24 9.53 8.41
CA ILE A 136 -7.18 9.60 7.30
C ILE A 136 -7.54 11.07 7.07
N ARG A 137 -7.46 11.53 5.82
CA ARG A 137 -7.87 12.88 5.41
C ARG A 137 -8.86 12.83 4.26
N GLU A 138 -9.48 13.97 3.93
CA GLU A 138 -10.21 14.11 2.68
C GLU A 138 -9.26 14.38 1.52
N ASP A 139 -9.49 13.71 0.39
CA ASP A 139 -8.86 14.03 -0.88
C ASP A 139 -9.58 15.21 -1.57
N ASN A 140 -9.06 15.62 -2.74
CA ASN A 140 -9.64 16.71 -3.53
C ASN A 140 -11.08 16.46 -4.02
N HIS A 141 -11.63 15.26 -3.80
CA HIS A 141 -12.98 14.86 -4.15
C HIS A 141 -13.86 14.63 -2.91
N GLY A 142 -13.39 15.01 -1.71
CA GLY A 142 -14.09 14.80 -0.45
C GLY A 142 -14.19 13.33 -0.04
N GLN A 143 -13.25 12.50 -0.50
CA GLN A 143 -13.21 11.07 -0.22
C GLN A 143 -12.10 10.77 0.79
N PRO A 144 -12.30 9.78 1.67
CA PRO A 144 -11.25 9.38 2.60
C PRO A 144 -10.00 8.91 1.85
N GLU A 145 -8.85 9.41 2.26
CA GLU A 145 -7.51 9.00 1.86
C GLU A 145 -6.73 8.58 3.10
N LEU A 146 -6.29 7.32 3.12
CA LEU A 146 -5.37 6.82 4.14
C LEU A 146 -3.95 7.30 3.81
N VAL A 147 -3.36 8.03 4.75
CA VAL A 147 -1.95 8.44 4.72
C VAL A 147 -1.23 7.66 5.81
N THR A 148 -0.24 6.86 5.43
CA THR A 148 0.48 5.98 6.34
C THR A 148 1.81 6.57 6.79
N SER A 149 2.30 6.16 7.97
CA SER A 149 3.68 6.41 8.39
C SER A 149 4.65 5.81 7.37
N ARG A 150 5.60 6.62 6.90
CA ARG A 150 6.47 6.30 5.77
C ARG A 150 7.86 6.88 5.96
N ASN A 151 8.82 5.98 6.16
CA ASN A 151 10.23 6.31 6.08
C ASN A 151 10.76 6.23 4.64
N ASP A 152 10.26 5.29 3.82
CA ASP A 152 10.69 5.05 2.44
C ASP A 152 9.70 5.63 1.40
N PRO A 153 10.08 6.71 0.68
CA PRO A 153 9.25 7.32 -0.37
C PRO A 153 8.83 6.38 -1.49
N TYR A 154 9.53 5.25 -1.66
CA TYR A 154 9.34 4.34 -2.79
C TYR A 154 8.62 3.04 -2.40
N LEU A 155 8.38 2.80 -1.11
CA LEU A 155 7.74 1.55 -0.68
C LEU A 155 6.23 1.55 -0.97
N ASN A 156 5.71 0.48 -1.56
CA ASN A 156 4.27 0.28 -1.68
C ASN A 156 3.66 -0.01 -0.30
N LEU A 157 2.42 0.43 -0.12
CA LEU A 157 1.60 0.02 1.02
C LEU A 157 1.33 -1.48 0.89
N HIS A 158 1.67 -2.24 1.93
CA HIS A 158 1.47 -3.68 1.95
C HIS A 158 0.97 -4.14 3.32
N ASN A 159 0.36 -5.32 3.36
CA ASN A 159 -0.08 -5.96 4.60
C ASN A 159 1.06 -6.81 5.15
N ARG A 160 1.49 -6.52 6.39
CA ARG A 160 2.59 -7.24 7.03
C ARG A 160 2.31 -8.72 7.24
N LEU A 161 1.03 -9.12 7.33
CA LEU A 161 0.63 -10.50 7.61
C LEU A 161 0.42 -11.36 6.35
N GLN A 162 0.54 -10.78 5.15
CA GLN A 162 0.30 -11.48 3.88
C GLN A 162 1.56 -11.69 3.04
N LEU A 163 2.71 -11.23 3.54
CA LEU A 163 4.04 -11.41 2.95
C LEU A 163 4.85 -12.36 3.82
#